data_AF-A0A356VCV0-F1
#
_entry.id   AF-A0A356VCV0-F1
#
_cell.length_a   1.000
_cell.length_b   1.000
_cell.length_c   1.000
_cell.angle_alpha   90.00
_cell.angle_beta   90.00
_cell.angle_gamma   90.00
#
_symmetry.space_group_name_H-M   'P 1'
#
loop_
_entity.id
_entity.type
_entity.pdbx_description
1 polymer ?
#
loop_
_entity_poly.entity_id
_entity_poly.type
_entity_poly.pdbx_seq_one_letter_code
_entity_poly.pdbx_strand_id
1 'polypeptide(L)'
;MLDSIISSRIRRTLLEHFLSHPADRFYLRGLAKALALSVSPTRRELKRLEAAGLLKAYDEANIRFYVVDRTAPLFLQLTAALRTASVREPTPQAPPPPPLEVAPSVVPLHTPVAIPVRIPPSSRWSWKPAMEAAALSLTVAAVLAGVAYLAYTNQHLMLMTKKAVLAPKTHVTVVESPSTETASGAMRGHRWQLVPGGMGGVSPESY
;
A
#
# COMPACT_ATOMS: atom_id res chain seq x y z
N MET A 1 35.04 -4.74 9.20
CA MET A 1 35.39 -5.07 7.78
C MET A 1 34.71 -4.15 6.79
N LEU A 2 33.37 -4.01 6.84
CA LEU A 2 32.67 -3.00 6.01
C LEU A 2 33.04 -1.54 6.41
N ASP A 3 33.71 -1.38 7.55
CA ASP A 3 34.14 -0.09 8.08
C ASP A 3 35.20 0.64 7.27
N SER A 4 36.06 -0.10 6.58
CA SER A 4 37.13 0.49 5.76
C SER A 4 36.66 0.89 4.37
N ILE A 5 35.57 0.29 3.86
CA ILE A 5 35.09 0.48 2.48
C ILE A 5 33.94 1.50 2.44
N ILE A 6 33.10 1.53 3.49
CA ILE A 6 31.89 2.34 3.51
C ILE A 6 31.97 3.36 4.64
N SER A 7 32.07 4.65 4.29
CA SER A 7 32.15 5.75 5.26
C SER A 7 30.83 6.02 6.01
N SER A 8 29.68 5.74 5.38
CA SER A 8 28.36 5.95 5.98
C SER A 8 28.03 4.87 7.02
N ARG A 9 27.94 5.27 8.29
CA ARG A 9 27.52 4.39 9.40
C ARG A 9 26.16 3.73 9.13
N ILE A 10 25.17 4.51 8.69
CA ILE A 10 23.82 4.02 8.40
C ILE A 10 23.83 2.97 7.29
N ARG A 11 24.57 3.24 6.20
CA ARG A 11 24.68 2.29 5.09
C ARG A 11 25.29 0.98 5.55
N ARG A 12 26.34 1.05 6.37
CA ARG A 12 27.02 -0.12 6.92
C ARG A 12 26.08 -0.98 7.75
N THR A 13 25.40 -0.38 8.73
CA THR A 13 24.45 -1.09 9.59
C THR A 13 23.29 -1.71 8.79
N LEU A 14 22.78 -1.00 7.77
CA LEU A 14 21.75 -1.55 6.89
C LEU A 14 22.28 -2.75 6.10
N LEU A 15 23.44 -2.63 5.47
CA LEU A 15 24.04 -3.72 4.70
C LEU A 15 24.32 -4.95 5.57
N GLU A 16 24.91 -4.77 6.75
CA GLU A 16 25.13 -5.85 7.70
C GLU A 16 23.83 -6.57 8.05
N HIS A 17 22.77 -5.81 8.34
CA HIS A 17 21.47 -6.37 8.68
C HIS A 17 20.85 -7.16 7.52
N PHE A 18 20.80 -6.57 6.32
CA PHE A 18 20.21 -7.20 5.14
C PHE A 18 20.99 -8.40 4.63
N LEU A 19 22.32 -8.36 4.68
CA LEU A 19 23.17 -9.49 4.28
C LEU A 19 23.07 -10.66 5.26
N SER A 20 22.80 -10.38 6.55
CA SER A 20 22.56 -11.41 7.57
C SER A 20 21.15 -12.00 7.48
N HIS A 21 20.17 -11.21 7.03
CA HIS A 21 18.75 -11.61 6.95
C HIS A 21 18.20 -11.48 5.52
N PRO A 22 18.78 -12.15 4.51
CA PRO A 22 18.38 -11.95 3.12
C PRO A 22 17.02 -12.57 2.77
N ALA A 23 16.37 -13.28 3.70
CA ALA A 23 15.04 -13.88 3.52
C ALA A 23 13.90 -12.96 3.95
N ASP A 24 14.22 -12.03 4.83
CA ASP A 24 13.23 -11.32 5.60
C ASP A 24 12.82 -10.02 4.89
N ARG A 25 11.64 -9.55 5.27
CA ARG A 25 11.08 -8.28 4.79
C ARG A 25 11.03 -7.27 5.90
N PHE A 26 11.43 -6.05 5.61
CA PHE A 26 11.52 -4.99 6.60
C PHE A 26 10.81 -3.73 6.12
N TYR A 27 10.01 -3.13 6.99
CA TYR A 27 9.43 -1.80 6.74
C TYR A 27 10.26 -0.72 7.43
N LEU A 28 10.25 0.50 6.89
CA LEU A 28 11.13 1.59 7.29
C LEU A 28 11.15 1.85 8.82
N ARG A 29 9.97 2.01 9.44
CA ARG A 29 9.88 2.37 10.87
C ARG A 29 10.35 1.23 11.78
N GLY A 30 10.04 -0.02 11.43
CA GLY A 30 10.47 -1.20 12.19
C GLY A 30 11.97 -1.35 12.14
N LEU A 31 12.55 -1.19 10.95
CA LEU A 31 13.99 -1.26 10.73
C LEU A 31 14.74 -0.15 11.48
N ALA A 32 14.25 1.09 11.39
CA ALA A 32 14.84 2.23 12.09
C ALA A 32 14.81 2.03 13.61
N LYS A 33 13.71 1.49 14.16
CA LYS A 33 13.60 1.18 15.60
C LYS A 33 14.54 0.05 16.02
N ALA A 34 14.58 -1.05 15.26
CA ALA A 34 15.40 -2.22 15.56
C ALA A 34 16.90 -1.91 15.54
N LEU A 35 17.34 -1.03 14.62
CA LEU A 35 18.74 -0.65 14.46
C LEU A 35 19.12 0.64 15.22
N ALA A 36 18.20 1.22 16.00
CA ALA A 36 18.37 2.50 16.68
C ALA A 36 18.85 3.63 15.75
N LEU A 37 18.31 3.69 14.53
CA LEU A 37 18.65 4.68 13.50
C LEU A 37 17.54 5.72 13.32
N SER A 38 17.91 6.92 12.87
CA SER A 38 16.93 7.95 12.52
C SER A 38 16.20 7.60 11.22
N VAL A 39 14.89 7.90 11.16
CA VAL A 39 13.99 7.49 10.07
C VAL A 39 14.34 8.16 8.74
N SER A 40 14.56 9.48 8.74
CA SER A 40 14.83 10.25 7.52
C SER A 40 16.08 9.81 6.77
N PRO A 41 17.25 9.68 7.41
CA PRO A 41 18.45 9.21 6.72
C PRO A 41 18.35 7.72 6.37
N THR A 42 17.71 6.88 7.20
CA THR A 42 17.43 5.47 6.87
C THR A 42 16.60 5.37 5.59
N ARG A 43 15.54 6.18 5.45
CA ARG A 43 14.72 6.24 4.24
C ARG A 43 15.54 6.58 3.00
N ARG A 44 16.40 7.61 3.10
CA ARG A 44 17.26 8.02 1.98
C ARG A 44 18.21 6.90 1.57
N GLU A 45 18.75 6.19 2.55
CA GLU A 45 19.70 5.11 2.29
C GLU A 45 19.02 3.87 1.72
N LEU A 46 17.83 3.51 2.21
CA LEU A 46 17.01 2.45 1.62
C LEU A 46 16.65 2.75 0.16
N LYS A 47 16.26 3.99 -0.16
CA LYS A 47 16.01 4.41 -1.55
C LYS A 47 17.25 4.27 -2.44
N ARG A 48 18.45 4.55 -1.90
CA ARG A 48 19.71 4.39 -2.64
C ARG A 48 20.04 2.92 -2.89
N LEU A 49 19.85 2.06 -1.89
CA LEU A 49 20.07 0.62 -2.03
C LEU A 49 19.05 -0.03 -2.98
N GLU A 50 17.81 0.47 -2.98
CA GLU A 50 16.78 0.12 -3.96
C GLU A 50 17.19 0.55 -5.38
N ALA A 51 17.62 1.80 -5.56
CA ALA A 51 18.10 2.31 -6.84
C ALA A 51 19.35 1.59 -7.36
N ALA A 52 20.22 1.10 -6.45
CA ALA A 52 21.37 0.28 -6.79
C ALA A 52 21.00 -1.17 -7.17
N GLY A 53 19.71 -1.54 -7.10
CA GLY A 53 19.23 -2.88 -7.42
C GLY A 53 19.51 -3.93 -6.34
N LEU A 54 20.01 -3.54 -5.15
CA LEU A 54 20.24 -4.48 -4.05
C LEU A 54 18.93 -4.86 -3.34
N LEU A 55 18.01 -3.89 -3.25
CA LEU A 55 16.73 -4.07 -2.59
C LEU A 55 15.59 -3.93 -3.60
N LYS A 56 14.54 -4.75 -3.40
CA LYS A 56 13.23 -4.59 -4.01
C LYS A 56 12.28 -4.02 -2.98
N ALA A 57 11.49 -3.03 -3.38
CA ALA A 57 10.43 -2.50 -2.55
C ALA A 57 9.05 -2.84 -3.11
N TYR A 58 8.10 -3.05 -2.21
CA TYR A 58 6.68 -3.24 -2.54
C TYR A 58 5.83 -2.61 -1.46
N ASP A 59 4.65 -2.15 -1.86
CA ASP A 59 3.69 -1.52 -0.97
C ASP A 59 2.58 -2.53 -0.66
N GLU A 60 2.33 -2.76 0.64
CA GLU A 60 1.30 -3.67 1.16
C GLU A 60 0.57 -2.95 2.29
N ALA A 61 -0.76 -2.80 2.18
CA ALA A 61 -1.60 -2.13 3.18
C ALA A 61 -1.10 -0.73 3.61
N ASN A 62 -0.69 0.11 2.65
CA ASN A 62 -0.11 1.45 2.87
C ASN A 62 1.24 1.45 3.64
N ILE A 63 1.91 0.30 3.68
CA ILE A 63 3.25 0.14 4.25
C ILE A 63 4.21 -0.29 3.14
N ARG A 64 5.31 0.46 3.01
CA ARG A 64 6.40 0.09 2.10
C ARG A 64 7.36 -0.89 2.79
N PHE A 65 7.48 -2.07 2.21
CA PHE A 65 8.42 -3.10 2.62
C PHE A 65 9.62 -3.15 1.68
N TYR A 66 10.76 -3.56 2.22
CA TYR A 66 12.03 -3.75 1.52
C TYR A 66 12.50 -5.19 1.72
N VAL A 67 12.89 -5.84 0.62
CA VAL A 67 13.43 -7.21 0.59
C VAL A 67 14.69 -7.22 -0.25
N VAL A 68 15.66 -8.06 0.13
CA VAL A 68 16.91 -8.22 -0.62
C VAL A 68 16.65 -8.97 -1.93
N ASP A 69 17.15 -8.41 -3.03
CA ASP A 69 17.15 -9.13 -4.30
C ASP A 69 18.35 -10.08 -4.37
N ARG A 70 18.12 -11.35 -4.05
CA ARG A 70 19.17 -12.38 -4.07
C ARG A 70 19.68 -12.71 -5.47
N THR A 71 18.94 -12.30 -6.50
CA THR A 71 19.33 -12.49 -7.90
C THR A 71 20.19 -11.34 -8.42
N ALA A 72 20.27 -10.24 -7.67
CA ALA A 72 21.06 -9.08 -8.07
C ALA A 72 22.56 -9.43 -8.10
N PRO A 73 23.28 -9.12 -9.19
CA PRO A 73 24.73 -9.34 -9.27
C PRO A 73 25.51 -8.72 -8.11
N LEU A 74 25.06 -7.54 -7.65
CA LEU A 74 25.67 -6.81 -6.54
C LEU A 74 25.57 -7.60 -5.22
N PHE A 75 24.44 -8.25 -4.94
CA PHE A 75 24.27 -9.09 -3.76
C PHE A 75 25.21 -10.31 -3.79
N LEU A 76 25.31 -10.96 -4.95
CA LEU A 76 26.19 -12.12 -5.13
C LEU A 76 27.67 -11.74 -4.96
N GLN A 77 28.09 -10.61 -5.51
CA GLN A 77 29.45 -10.10 -5.36
C GLN A 77 29.78 -9.76 -3.90
N LEU A 78 28.90 -9.02 -3.22
CA LEU A 78 29.11 -8.67 -1.81
C LEU A 78 29.18 -9.89 -0.91
N THR A 79 28.28 -10.86 -1.08
CA THR A 79 28.29 -12.09 -0.28
C THR A 79 29.49 -12.97 -0.57
N ALA A 80 29.94 -13.05 -1.83
CA ALA A 80 31.17 -13.76 -2.19
C ALA A 80 32.40 -13.09 -1.54
N ALA A 81 32.51 -11.76 -1.63
CA ALA A 81 33.61 -11.00 -1.04
C ALA A 81 33.69 -11.19 0.48
N LEU A 82 32.54 -11.19 1.17
CA LEU A 82 32.48 -11.43 2.61
C LEU A 82 32.92 -12.86 2.98
N ARG A 83 32.51 -13.88 2.22
CA ARG A 83 32.97 -15.27 2.44
C ARG A 83 34.48 -15.39 2.24
N THR A 84 35.03 -14.77 1.20
CA THR A 84 36.49 -14.81 0.97
C THR A 84 37.27 -14.11 2.07
N ALA A 85 36.73 -13.01 2.62
CA ALA A 85 37.35 -12.31 3.74
C ALA A 85 37.34 -13.16 5.02
N SER A 86 36.26 -13.91 5.29
CA SER A 86 36.17 -14.77 6.48
C SER A 86 37.07 -16.01 6.42
N VAL A 87 37.46 -16.46 5.22
CA VAL A 87 38.35 -17.63 5.04
C VAL A 87 39.82 -17.29 5.29
N ARG A 88 40.17 -15.99 5.35
CA ARG A 88 41.56 -15.51 5.40
C ARG A 88 42.04 -15.13 6.80
N GLU A 89 41.45 -15.66 7.86
CA GLU A 89 42.15 -15.70 9.15
C GLU A 89 43.13 -16.88 9.09
N PRO A 90 44.45 -16.68 8.86
CA PRO A 90 45.40 -17.72 9.17
C PRO A 90 45.23 -17.99 10.66
N THR A 91 44.77 -19.17 11.04
CA THR A 91 44.89 -19.64 12.42
C THR A 91 46.31 -19.30 12.86
N PRO A 92 46.51 -18.43 13.87
CA PRO A 92 47.84 -18.28 14.43
C PRO A 92 48.26 -19.69 14.82
N GLN A 93 49.28 -20.23 14.14
CA GLN A 93 49.86 -21.49 14.55
C GLN A 93 50.13 -21.35 16.04
N ALA A 94 49.48 -22.21 16.83
CA ALA A 94 49.69 -22.24 18.26
C ALA A 94 51.21 -22.29 18.49
N PRO A 95 51.78 -21.45 19.38
CA PRO A 95 53.20 -21.56 19.70
C PRO A 95 53.49 -23.01 20.08
N PRO A 96 54.65 -23.57 19.68
CA PRO A 96 54.99 -24.95 19.97
C PRO A 96 54.78 -25.21 21.47
N PRO A 97 54.16 -26.35 21.85
CA PRO A 97 53.84 -26.60 23.24
C PRO A 97 55.12 -26.50 24.09
N PRO A 98 55.11 -25.75 25.21
CA PRO A 98 56.26 -25.71 26.10
C PRO A 98 56.56 -27.12 26.63
N PRO A 99 57.85 -27.45 26.89
CA PRO A 99 58.23 -28.76 27.41
C PRO A 99 57.45 -29.10 28.68
N LEU A 100 56.98 -30.34 28.74
CA LEU A 100 56.14 -30.95 29.77
C LEU A 100 56.56 -30.56 31.20
N GLU A 101 55.95 -29.51 31.74
CA GLU A 101 56.07 -29.15 33.14
C GLU A 101 54.97 -29.88 33.92
N VAL A 102 55.40 -30.94 34.60
CA VAL A 102 54.59 -31.81 35.43
C VAL A 102 54.09 -31.03 36.65
N ALA A 103 52.79 -30.81 36.75
CA ALA A 103 52.13 -30.40 37.99
C ALA A 103 50.65 -30.87 38.02
N PRO A 104 50.07 -31.05 39.22
CA PRO A 104 49.32 -32.26 39.56
C PRO A 104 47.84 -32.24 39.17
N SER A 105 47.26 -33.45 39.14
CA SER A 105 45.85 -33.75 38.95
C SER A 105 44.91 -32.72 39.57
N VAL A 106 44.37 -31.83 38.74
CA VAL A 106 43.14 -31.09 39.06
C VAL A 106 41.98 -31.87 38.45
N VAL A 107 41.14 -32.35 39.35
CA VAL A 107 39.91 -33.12 39.12
C VAL A 107 39.01 -32.43 38.08
N PRO A 108 38.48 -33.13 37.06
CA PRO A 108 37.46 -32.55 36.20
C PRO A 108 36.09 -32.79 36.84
N LEU A 109 35.55 -31.78 37.51
CA LEU A 109 34.10 -31.63 37.60
C LEU A 109 33.67 -30.67 36.48
N HIS A 110 32.39 -30.70 36.10
CA HIS A 110 31.80 -29.98 34.96
C HIS A 110 31.92 -30.70 33.61
N THR A 111 31.10 -31.75 33.45
CA THR A 111 30.55 -32.15 32.16
C THR A 111 29.87 -30.95 31.47
N PRO A 112 30.15 -30.66 30.19
CA PRO A 112 29.33 -29.70 29.45
C PRO A 112 27.97 -30.34 29.16
N VAL A 113 26.93 -29.87 29.82
CA VAL A 113 25.55 -30.16 29.46
C VAL A 113 25.31 -29.57 28.08
N ALA A 114 25.21 -30.43 27.08
CA ALA A 114 24.73 -30.04 25.75
C ALA A 114 23.27 -29.59 25.90
N ILE A 115 23.02 -28.28 25.80
CA ILE A 115 21.68 -27.72 25.74
C ILE A 115 21.17 -27.97 24.31
N PRO A 116 20.14 -28.81 24.07
CA PRO A 116 19.55 -28.92 22.76
C PRO A 116 18.74 -27.64 22.50
N VAL A 117 19.32 -26.68 21.78
CA VAL A 117 18.58 -25.53 21.26
C VAL A 117 17.61 -26.04 20.19
N ARG A 118 16.37 -26.34 20.59
CA ARG A 118 15.25 -26.56 19.67
C ARG A 118 14.90 -25.22 19.03
N ILE A 119 15.39 -24.99 17.82
CA ILE A 119 14.90 -23.92 16.96
C ILE A 119 13.46 -24.30 16.57
N PRO A 120 12.44 -23.48 16.85
CA PRO A 120 11.09 -23.76 16.39
C PRO A 120 11.07 -23.72 14.85
N PRO A 121 10.33 -24.61 14.18
CA PRO A 121 10.17 -24.51 12.73
C PRO A 121 9.58 -23.14 12.42
N SER A 122 10.37 -22.26 11.79
CA SER A 122 9.85 -21.02 11.25
C SER A 122 8.70 -21.39 10.32
N SER A 123 7.51 -20.95 10.68
CA SER A 123 6.29 -21.34 10.00
C SER A 123 6.40 -20.93 8.53
N ARG A 124 6.72 -21.88 7.66
CA ARG A 124 6.57 -21.77 6.21
C ARG A 124 5.08 -21.85 5.84
N TRP A 125 4.26 -21.07 6.54
CA TRP A 125 2.83 -21.00 6.31
C TRP A 125 2.57 -19.90 5.28
N SER A 126 2.69 -20.26 4.01
CA SER A 126 2.40 -19.38 2.87
C SER A 126 0.89 -19.34 2.64
N TRP A 127 0.19 -18.29 3.08
CA TRP A 127 -1.24 -18.04 2.76
C TRP A 127 -1.50 -17.64 1.31
N LYS A 128 -0.46 -17.50 0.48
CA LYS A 128 -0.59 -17.03 -0.90
C LYS A 128 -1.59 -17.82 -1.75
N PRO A 129 -1.65 -19.17 -1.74
CA PRO A 129 -2.64 -19.90 -2.54
C PRO A 129 -4.07 -19.80 -1.98
N ALA A 130 -4.26 -19.51 -0.68
CA ALA A 130 -5.59 -19.39 -0.08
C ALA A 130 -6.23 -18.02 -0.34
N MET A 131 -5.42 -16.95 -0.41
CA MET A 131 -5.94 -15.60 -0.65
C MET A 131 -6.30 -15.34 -2.13
N GLU A 132 -5.59 -15.96 -3.08
CA GLU A 132 -5.91 -15.81 -4.52
C GLU A 132 -7.27 -16.43 -4.87
N ALA A 133 -7.61 -17.58 -4.26
CA ALA A 133 -8.92 -18.22 -4.46
C ALA A 133 -10.08 -17.39 -3.88
N ALA A 134 -9.87 -16.69 -2.76
CA ALA A 134 -10.88 -15.83 -2.13
C ALA A 134 -11.06 -14.49 -2.86
N ALA A 135 -10.02 -13.96 -3.51
CA ALA A 135 -10.10 -12.73 -4.30
C ALA A 135 -10.91 -12.91 -5.60
N LEU A 136 -10.85 -14.10 -6.21
CA LEU A 136 -11.63 -14.42 -7.40
C LEU A 136 -13.12 -14.62 -7.10
N SER A 137 -13.50 -15.13 -5.92
CA SER A 137 -14.91 -15.32 -5.57
C SER A 137 -15.63 -13.99 -5.28
N LEU A 138 -14.93 -13.04 -4.64
CA LEU A 138 -15.51 -11.75 -4.26
C LEU A 138 -15.77 -10.84 -5.47
N THR A 139 -14.91 -10.89 -6.49
CA THR A 139 -15.09 -10.12 -7.74
C THR A 139 -16.27 -10.65 -8.55
N VAL A 140 -16.41 -11.97 -8.68
CA VAL A 140 -17.56 -12.60 -9.36
C VAL A 140 -18.87 -12.27 -8.63
N ALA A 141 -18.89 -12.32 -7.29
CA ALA A 141 -20.07 -11.94 -6.51
C ALA A 141 -20.46 -10.46 -6.69
N ALA A 142 -19.48 -9.55 -6.73
CA ALA A 142 -19.73 -8.12 -6.95
C ALA A 142 -20.29 -7.83 -8.35
N VAL A 143 -19.78 -8.51 -9.38
CA VAL A 143 -20.30 -8.38 -10.75
C VAL A 143 -21.73 -8.89 -10.84
N LEU A 144 -22.03 -10.06 -10.25
CA LEU A 144 -23.39 -10.61 -10.23
C LEU A 144 -24.38 -9.71 -9.47
N ALA A 145 -23.97 -9.15 -8.33
CA ALA A 145 -24.79 -8.20 -7.57
C ALA A 145 -25.06 -6.92 -8.37
N GLY A 146 -24.05 -6.39 -9.09
CA GLY A 146 -24.21 -5.23 -9.96
C GLY A 146 -25.20 -5.48 -11.11
N VAL A 147 -25.11 -6.63 -11.77
CA VAL A 147 -26.06 -7.02 -12.84
C VAL A 147 -27.47 -7.17 -12.29
N ALA A 148 -27.65 -7.81 -11.12
CA ALA A 148 -28.95 -7.94 -10.47
C ALA A 148 -29.55 -6.57 -10.10
N TYR A 149 -28.72 -5.64 -9.61
CA TYR A 149 -29.16 -4.28 -9.29
C TYR A 149 -29.61 -3.51 -10.53
N LEU A 150 -28.86 -3.59 -11.64
CA LEU A 150 -29.25 -3.02 -12.94
C LEU A 150 -30.56 -3.62 -13.48
N ALA A 151 -30.78 -4.92 -13.29
CA ALA A 151 -32.03 -5.57 -13.68
C ALA A 151 -33.22 -5.09 -12.81
N TYR A 152 -33.01 -4.97 -11.50
CA TYR A 152 -34.01 -4.47 -10.55
C TYR A 152 -34.45 -3.04 -10.86
N THR A 153 -33.48 -2.13 -11.09
CA THR A 153 -33.79 -0.73 -11.43
C THR A 153 -34.56 -0.62 -12.74
N ASN A 154 -34.21 -1.43 -13.75
CA ASN A 154 -34.95 -1.50 -15.02
C ASN A 154 -36.39 -1.99 -14.85
N GLN A 155 -36.62 -3.04 -14.06
CA GLN A 155 -37.98 -3.52 -13.79
C GLN A 155 -38.80 -2.48 -13.02
N HIS A 156 -38.21 -1.81 -12.04
CA HIS A 156 -38.86 -0.77 -11.26
C HIS A 156 -39.26 0.43 -12.13
N LEU A 157 -38.40 0.84 -13.07
CA LEU A 157 -38.70 1.90 -14.03
C LEU A 157 -39.87 1.52 -14.96
N MET A 158 -39.90 0.28 -15.43
CA MET A 158 -40.99 -0.24 -16.30
C MET A 158 -42.34 -0.34 -15.59
N LEU A 159 -42.36 -0.52 -14.27
CA LEU A 159 -43.61 -0.47 -13.49
C LEU A 159 -44.14 0.95 -13.35
N MET A 160 -43.26 1.95 -13.26
CA MET A 160 -43.64 3.35 -13.15
C MET A 160 -44.17 3.92 -14.48
N THR A 161 -43.57 3.53 -15.61
CA THR A 161 -44.04 3.95 -16.94
C THR A 161 -45.45 3.44 -17.24
N LYS A 162 -45.75 2.17 -16.89
CA LYS A 162 -47.10 1.62 -17.05
C LYS A 162 -48.16 2.38 -16.23
N LYS A 163 -47.83 2.80 -15.01
CA LYS A 163 -48.74 3.58 -14.15
C LYS A 163 -48.96 5.00 -14.68
N ALA A 164 -47.92 5.64 -15.22
CA ALA A 164 -48.02 7.01 -15.73
C ALA A 164 -48.90 7.10 -16.99
N VAL A 165 -48.89 6.07 -17.84
CA VAL A 165 -49.70 6.02 -19.08
C VAL A 165 -51.20 5.85 -18.81
N LEU A 166 -51.57 5.36 -17.62
CA LEU A 166 -52.98 5.15 -17.22
C LEU A 166 -53.63 6.40 -16.57
N ALA A 167 -52.91 7.52 -16.45
CA ALA A 167 -53.46 8.74 -15.87
C ALA A 167 -54.53 9.37 -16.80
N PRO A 168 -55.74 9.70 -16.30
CA PRO A 168 -56.82 10.20 -17.13
C PRO A 168 -56.50 11.59 -17.71
N LYS A 169 -56.72 11.73 -19.02
CA LYS A 169 -56.41 12.92 -19.82
C LYS A 169 -57.38 14.06 -19.46
N THR A 170 -56.89 15.12 -18.82
CA THR A 170 -57.68 16.30 -18.46
C THR A 170 -58.03 17.11 -19.71
N HIS A 171 -59.32 17.24 -20.01
CA HIS A 171 -59.79 18.12 -21.09
C HIS A 171 -59.90 19.56 -20.60
N VAL A 172 -59.23 20.48 -21.31
CA VAL A 172 -59.28 21.93 -21.07
C VAL A 172 -60.28 22.53 -22.05
N THR A 173 -61.36 23.13 -21.55
CA THR A 173 -62.28 23.94 -22.35
C THR A 173 -61.90 25.41 -22.24
N VAL A 174 -61.56 26.02 -23.38
CA VAL A 174 -61.22 27.45 -23.50
C VAL A 174 -62.51 28.26 -23.43
N VAL A 175 -62.58 29.23 -22.52
CA VAL A 175 -63.66 30.24 -22.45
C VAL A 175 -63.11 31.53 -23.04
N GLU A 176 -63.69 31.99 -24.15
CA GLU A 176 -63.36 33.28 -24.76
C GLU A 176 -64.16 34.41 -24.11
N SER A 177 -63.47 35.50 -23.73
CA SER A 177 -64.07 36.73 -23.21
C SER A 177 -64.21 37.76 -24.34
N PRO A 178 -65.31 38.54 -24.40
CA PRO A 178 -65.55 39.46 -25.51
C PRO A 178 -64.68 40.72 -25.41
N SER A 179 -64.21 41.18 -26.55
CA SER A 179 -63.46 42.42 -26.76
C SER A 179 -64.37 43.64 -26.90
N THR A 180 -63.74 44.81 -26.84
CA THR A 180 -64.22 46.17 -27.22
C THR A 180 -64.93 46.91 -26.07
N GLU A 181 -64.69 48.19 -25.80
CA GLU A 181 -63.92 49.24 -26.46
C GLU A 181 -63.94 50.50 -25.58
N THR A 182 -63.02 51.43 -25.86
CA THR A 182 -63.18 52.88 -25.69
C THR A 182 -62.78 53.56 -24.38
N ALA A 183 -61.86 54.51 -24.59
CA ALA A 183 -61.69 55.81 -23.94
C ALA A 183 -60.58 55.99 -22.89
N SER A 184 -59.82 57.03 -23.22
CA SER A 184 -59.07 57.92 -22.34
C SER A 184 -57.60 57.55 -22.12
N GLY A 185 -56.76 58.36 -22.77
CA GLY A 185 -55.32 58.30 -22.66
C GLY A 185 -54.85 58.45 -21.22
N ALA A 186 -54.02 57.50 -20.80
CA ALA A 186 -53.03 57.73 -19.78
C ALA A 186 -51.83 56.85 -20.11
N MET A 187 -50.66 57.44 -19.94
CA MET A 187 -49.37 56.93 -20.36
C MET A 187 -49.05 55.52 -19.84
N ARG A 188 -48.35 54.82 -20.72
CA ARG A 188 -47.54 53.62 -20.52
C ARG A 188 -46.90 53.57 -19.12
N GLY A 189 -47.34 52.63 -18.30
CA GLY A 189 -46.65 52.18 -17.09
C GLY A 189 -46.74 50.67 -17.03
N HIS A 190 -45.62 49.97 -17.28
CA HIS A 190 -45.54 48.53 -17.13
C HIS A 190 -45.72 48.15 -15.65
N ARG A 191 -46.97 47.94 -15.23
CA ARG A 191 -47.28 47.34 -13.93
C ARG A 191 -47.19 45.83 -14.08
N TRP A 192 -46.03 45.28 -13.73
CA TRP A 192 -45.87 43.84 -13.53
C TRP A 192 -46.82 43.40 -12.40
N GLN A 193 -47.75 42.50 -12.70
CA GLN A 193 -48.44 41.70 -11.69
C GLN A 193 -47.72 40.35 -11.61
N LEU A 194 -47.10 40.05 -10.46
CA LEU A 194 -46.61 38.70 -10.17
C LEU A 194 -47.80 37.81 -9.79
N VAL A 195 -48.07 36.82 -10.62
CA VAL A 195 -48.92 35.66 -10.30
C VAL A 195 -47.99 34.48 -9.97
N PRO A 196 -48.21 33.72 -8.89
CA PRO A 196 -47.29 32.67 -8.49
C PRO A 196 -47.39 31.52 -9.51
N GLY A 197 -46.30 31.27 -10.25
CA GLY A 197 -46.26 30.19 -11.24
C GLY A 197 -45.22 30.27 -12.35
N GLY A 198 -44.29 31.23 -12.34
CA GLY A 198 -43.20 31.26 -13.32
C GLY A 198 -42.08 32.23 -12.94
N MET A 199 -40.96 31.72 -12.42
CA MET A 199 -39.66 32.39 -12.50
C MET A 199 -39.05 31.97 -13.85
N GLY A 200 -38.79 32.82 -14.83
CA GLY A 200 -38.33 34.20 -14.76
C GLY A 200 -36.98 34.32 -15.47
N GLY A 201 -36.86 33.79 -16.70
CA GLY A 201 -35.87 34.25 -17.68
C GLY A 201 -36.51 35.37 -18.49
N VAL A 202 -35.84 36.39 -19.00
CA VAL A 202 -34.55 36.57 -19.68
C VAL A 202 -34.30 38.11 -19.60
N SER A 203 -33.16 38.76 -19.83
CA SER A 203 -32.08 38.63 -20.80
C SER A 203 -31.10 39.82 -20.58
N PRO A 204 -29.95 39.87 -21.28
CA PRO A 204 -28.89 40.85 -21.09
C PRO A 204 -29.21 42.17 -21.80
N GLU A 205 -28.64 43.28 -21.32
CA GLU A 205 -28.20 44.45 -22.10
C GLU A 205 -27.86 45.59 -21.13
N SER A 206 -26.60 46.02 -21.10
CA SER A 206 -26.19 47.40 -21.43
C SER A 206 -24.77 47.70 -20.92
N TYR A 207 -23.95 48.15 -21.87
CA TYR A 207 -22.69 48.89 -21.82
C TYR A 207 -22.20 49.44 -20.48
#